data_AF-A0A7V5UJC8-F1
#
_entry.id   AF-A0A7V5UJC8-F1
#
_cell.length_a   1.000
_cell.length_b   1.000
_cell.length_c   1.000
_cell.angle_alpha   90.00
_cell.angle_beta   90.00
_cell.angle_gamma   90.00
#
_symmetry.space_group_name_H-M   'P 1'
#
loop_
_entity.id
_entity.type
_entity.pdbx_description
1 polymer ?
#
loop_
_entity_poly.entity_id
_entity_poly.type
_entity_poly.pdbx_seq_one_letter_code
_entity_poly.pdbx_strand_id
1 'polypeptide(L)' 'AVLAIAGNLFLGWSWFGVNELGVGLHSYGFTEGVLLCLGLWWILNLAIITAGLLLPRTAYQTKG' A
#
# COMPACT_ATOMS: atom_id res chain seq x y z
N ALA A 1 -2.56 13.51 -0.94
CA ALA A 1 -1.77 12.52 -0.17
C ALA A 1 -2.47 11.17 -0.10
N VAL A 2 -3.65 11.07 0.54
CA VAL A 2 -4.37 9.79 0.73
C VAL A 2 -4.62 9.00 -0.57
N LEU A 3 -5.04 9.64 -1.66
CA LEU A 3 -5.25 8.99 -2.97
C LEU A 3 -3.98 8.38 -3.57
N ALA A 4 -2.82 9.03 -3.40
CA ALA A 4 -1.54 8.51 -3.90
C ALA A 4 -1.12 7.25 -3.12
N ILE A 5 -1.36 7.25 -1.81
CA ILE A 5 -1.09 6.11 -0.92
C ILE A 5 -2.06 4.95 -1.24
N ALA A 6 -3.33 5.27 -1.55
CA ALA A 6 -4.27 4.30 -2.07
C ALA A 6 -3.78 3.66 -3.38
N GLY A 7 -3.20 4.45 -4.29
CA GLY A 7 -2.56 3.94 -5.51
C GLY A 7 -1.43 2.95 -5.24
N ASN A 8 -0.61 3.18 -4.21
CA ASN A 8 0.48 2.25 -3.84
C ASN A 8 -0.01 0.87 -3.39
N LEU A 9 -1.19 0.78 -2.77
CA LEU A 9 -1.81 -0.51 -2.40
C LEU A 9 -2.10 -1.35 -3.66
N PHE A 10 -2.73 -0.74 -4.66
CA PHE A 10 -3.09 -1.41 -5.92
C PHE A 10 -1.87 -1.72 -6.78
N LEU A 11 -0.87 -0.82 -6.81
CA LEU A 11 0.39 -1.06 -7.51
C LEU A 11 1.11 -2.29 -6.94
N GLY A 12 1.24 -2.38 -5.61
CA GLY A 12 1.89 -3.51 -4.95
C GLY A 12 1.17 -4.84 -5.19
N TRP A 13 -0.17 -4.84 -5.15
CA TRP A 13 -0.97 -6.03 -5.47
C TRP A 13 -0.84 -6.45 -6.93
N SER A 14 -0.84 -5.49 -7.85
CA SER A 14 -0.67 -5.77 -9.28
C SER A 14 0.70 -6.36 -9.58
N TRP A 15 1.75 -5.83 -8.93
CA TRP A 15 3.10 -6.38 -9.02
C TRP A 15 3.17 -7.81 -8.44
N PHE A 16 2.56 -8.06 -7.28
CA PHE A 16 2.48 -9.41 -6.72
C PHE A 16 1.73 -10.37 -7.65
N GLY A 17 0.60 -9.94 -8.20
CA GLY A 17 -0.25 -10.78 -9.06
C GLY A 17 0.42 -11.19 -10.38
N VAL A 18 1.25 -10.33 -10.97
CA VAL A 18 1.98 -10.68 -12.20
C VAL A 18 3.24 -11.51 -11.91
N ASN A 19 3.92 -11.33 -10.78
CA ASN A 19 5.20 -12.01 -10.51
C ASN A 19 5.07 -13.31 -9.72
N GLU A 20 4.26 -13.33 -8.66
CA GLU A 20 4.26 -14.42 -7.66
C GLU A 20 3.11 -15.42 -7.86
N LEU A 21 1.98 -15.02 -8.46
CA LEU A 21 0.86 -15.92 -8.79
C LEU A 21 1.10 -16.75 -10.07
N GLY A 22 2.28 -16.64 -10.69
CA GLY A 22 2.68 -17.46 -11.84
C GLY A 22 2.03 -17.08 -13.18
N VAL A 23 1.40 -15.90 -13.27
CA VAL A 23 0.74 -15.43 -14.51
C VAL A 23 1.65 -14.53 -15.36
N GLY A 24 2.87 -14.21 -14.89
CA GLY A 24 3.83 -13.35 -15.59
C GLY A 24 4.89 -14.08 -16.40
N LEU A 25 5.46 -13.38 -17.39
CA LEU A 25 6.53 -13.84 -18.27
C LEU A 25 7.87 -14.10 -17.52
N HIS A 26 7.97 -13.67 -16.26
CA HIS A 26 9.12 -13.80 -15.37
C HIS A 26 8.66 -14.37 -14.02
N SER A 27 8.14 -15.60 -14.04
CA SER A 27 7.54 -16.26 -12.88
C SER A 27 8.62 -16.76 -11.92
N TYR A 28 9.04 -15.92 -10.97
CA TYR A 28 9.72 -16.40 -9.76
C TYR A 28 8.62 -17.03 -8.89
N GLY A 29 8.50 -18.36 -8.94
CA GLY A 29 7.44 -19.07 -8.21
C GLY A 29 7.44 -18.67 -6.74
N PHE A 30 6.24 -18.43 -6.18
CA PHE A 30 5.96 -18.03 -4.79
C PHE A 30 7.21 -18.00 -3.89
N THR A 31 7.83 -16.83 -3.84
CA THR A 31 9.00 -16.62 -3.00
C THR A 31 8.56 -16.58 -1.54
N GLU A 32 9.16 -17.41 -0.70
CA GLU A 32 8.84 -17.44 0.73
C GLU A 32 8.98 -16.04 1.34
N GLY A 33 7.94 -15.59 2.04
CA GLY A 33 7.93 -14.30 2.73
C GLY A 33 7.47 -13.09 1.90
N VAL A 34 7.31 -13.18 0.57
CA VAL A 34 6.84 -12.04 -0.24
C VAL A 34 5.40 -11.65 0.09
N LEU A 35 4.52 -12.62 0.30
CA LEU A 35 3.14 -12.37 0.75
C LEU A 35 3.10 -11.68 2.12
N LEU A 36 4.00 -12.06 3.04
CA LEU A 36 4.12 -11.44 4.36
C LEU A 36 4.60 -9.98 4.25
N CYS A 37 5.64 -9.74 3.44
CA CYS A 37 6.14 -8.39 3.17
C CYS A 37 5.08 -7.50 2.52
N LEU A 38 4.33 -8.02 1.55
CA LEU A 38 3.21 -7.32 0.91
C LEU A 38 2.09 -7.01 1.91
N GLY A 39 1.75 -7.96 2.77
CA GLY A 39 0.76 -7.78 3.83
C GLY A 39 1.15 -6.69 4.83
N LEU A 40 2.41 -6.70 5.30
CA LEU A 40 2.96 -5.65 6.17
C LEU A 40 2.95 -4.28 5.48
N TRP A 41 3.35 -4.23 4.21
CA TRP A 41 3.30 -3.00 3.41
C TRP A 41 1.88 -2.45 3.27
N TRP A 42 0.90 -3.32 3.03
CA TRP A 42 -0.52 -2.98 3.00
C TRP A 42 -1.00 -2.37 4.32
N ILE A 43 -0.68 -3.02 5.44
CA ILE A 43 -1.06 -2.55 6.78
C ILE A 43 -0.49 -1.15 7.06
N LEU A 44 0.78 -0.91 6.72
CA LEU A 44 1.40 0.42 6.91
C LEU A 44 0.71 1.50 6.07
N ASN A 45 0.40 1.23 4.80
CA ASN A 45 -0.29 2.20 3.94
C ASN A 45 -1.71 2.49 4.45
N LEU A 46 -2.44 1.47 4.90
CA LEU A 46 -3.76 1.64 5.51
C LEU A 46 -3.69 2.48 6.80
N ALA A 47 -2.68 2.25 7.65
CA ALA A 47 -2.47 3.05 8.85
C ALA A 47 -2.20 4.53 8.55
N ILE A 48 -1.44 4.82 7.48
CA ILE A 48 -1.18 6.20 7.05
C ILE A 48 -2.45 6.84 6.46
N ILE A 49 -3.25 6.08 5.71
CA ILE A 49 -4.54 6.54 5.18
C ILE A 49 -5.50 6.88 6.32
N THR A 50 -5.65 5.99 7.32
CA THR A 50 -6.53 6.22 8.46
C THR A 50 -6.05 7.39 9.30
N ALA A 51 -4.75 7.51 9.56
CA ALA A 51 -4.18 8.67 10.23
C ALA A 51 -4.47 9.98 9.45
N GLY A 52 -4.28 9.98 8.13
CA GLY A 52 -4.58 11.14 7.27
C GLY A 52 -6.06 11.49 7.16
N LEU A 53 -6.96 10.53 7.40
CA LEU A 53 -8.41 10.75 7.40
C LEU A 53 -8.92 11.25 8.78
N LEU A 54 -8.34 10.73 9.86
CA LEU A 54 -8.75 11.02 11.24
C LEU A 54 -8.07 12.26 11.83
N LEU A 55 -6.90 12.65 11.31
CA LEU A 55 -6.24 13.88 11.73
C LEU A 55 -7.08 15.11 11.31
N PRO A 56 -7.55 15.92 12.27
CA PRO A 56 -8.34 17.10 11.95
C PRO A 56 -7.49 18.11 11.18
N ARG A 57 -7.95 18.51 9.99
CA ARG A 57 -7.33 19.62 9.23
C ARG A 57 -7.38 20.96 9.99
N THR A 58 -8.13 21.03 11.08
CA THR A 58 -8.29 22.20 11.95
C THR A 58 -7.00 22.65 12.64
N ALA A 59 -5.96 21.81 12.75
CA ALA A 59 -4.67 22.23 13.29
C ALA A 59 -3.90 23.21 12.37
N TYR A 60 -4.29 23.33 11.10
CA TYR A 60 -3.68 24.26 10.13
C TYR A 60 -4.42 25.60 9.98
N GLN A 61 -5.64 25.74 10.51
CA GLN A 61 -6.48 26.93 10.24
C GLN A 61 -6.51 27.97 11.38
N THR A 62 -5.74 27.82 12.45
CA THR A 62 -5.76 28.74 13.61
C THR A 62 -4.54 29.67 13.71
N LYS A 63 -3.81 29.89 12.61
CA LYS A 63 -2.72 30.88 12.51
C LYS A 63 -2.89 31.85 11.33
N GLY A 64 -4.14 32.20 10.99
CA GLY A 64 -4.48 33.28 10.07
C GLY A 64 -5.12 34.44 10.82
#